data_AF-A0A0C3NHT3-F1
#
_entry.id   AF-A0A0C3NHT3-F1
#
_cell.length_a   1.000
_cell.length_b   1.000
_cell.length_c   1.000
_cell.angle_alpha   90.00
_cell.angle_beta   90.00
_cell.angle_gamma   90.00
#
_symmetry.space_group_name_H-M   'P 1'
#
loop_
_entity.id
_entity.type
_entity.pdbx_description
1 polymer ?
#
loop_
_entity_poly.entity_id
_entity_poly.type
_entity_poly.pdbx_seq_one_letter_code
_entity_poly.pdbx_strand_id
1 'polypeptide(L)'
;MFTVPGLLYCQLVAVICSTFTEDNAKWFHLTPFRWVWRSAITGCEMWLYDELYTSDAWNRAHDKLQKQSCSNGCKLECVIAGLMFWPNATHLTQFGDASAWPIYLFFGNQSKYTCACLSSACHPIAFMPTLPPSIAEFISKFTKKKNYDDIIAHCKQELFHGVWRVLLDEEFVEANKDGIVIRCYDGVCWQVFPCIFTYAADYPEKVLLATIRDKGNFPCPWCLIAKEDFSCLGLQSDASRRFTKICQYFLDQILAAHNAIYRLGRPIKGVIPEHYLKVFSLVPTFNSFADILGPLGLDVYSIVMVDLLHEFKLGIFKSVFRHLLRLLYMIHPDTVIQLNEQYEVFI
;
A
#
# COMPACT_ATOMS: atom_id res chain seq x y z
N MET A 1 2.68 -7.54 29.66
CA MET A 1 2.02 -6.74 28.61
C MET A 1 2.75 -5.40 28.52
N PHE A 2 3.05 -4.93 27.31
CA PHE A 2 3.69 -3.64 27.06
C PHE A 2 2.74 -2.78 26.22
N THR A 3 2.53 -1.53 26.59
CA THR A 3 1.59 -0.63 25.92
C THR A 3 2.36 0.46 25.19
N VAL A 4 2.02 0.68 23.91
CA VAL A 4 2.58 1.76 23.09
C VAL A 4 1.52 2.88 23.02
N PRO A 5 1.69 4.00 23.74
CA PRO A 5 0.76 5.12 23.67
C PRO A 5 1.01 5.98 22.41
N GLY A 6 0.10 6.90 22.13
CA GLY A 6 0.33 7.98 21.16
C GLY A 6 -0.24 7.74 19.75
N LEU A 7 -1.07 6.72 19.55
CA LEU A 7 -1.86 6.61 18.32
C LEU A 7 -2.91 7.73 18.28
N LEU A 8 -2.78 8.63 17.31
CA LEU A 8 -3.80 9.61 16.96
C LEU A 8 -4.44 9.17 15.65
N TYR A 9 -5.76 9.12 15.59
CA TYR A 9 -6.46 8.70 14.38
C TYR A 9 -7.87 9.29 14.26
N CYS A 10 -8.39 9.27 13.05
CA CYS A 10 -9.79 9.52 12.71
C CYS A 10 -10.42 8.22 12.23
N GLN A 11 -11.70 8.00 12.55
CA GLN A 11 -12.46 6.89 12.00
C GLN A 11 -12.61 7.05 10.48
N LEU A 12 -12.34 5.98 9.74
CA LEU A 12 -12.39 6.02 8.27
C LEU A 12 -13.78 6.42 7.76
N VAL A 13 -14.84 5.87 8.35
CA VAL A 13 -16.22 6.18 7.98
C VAL A 13 -16.54 7.66 8.21
N ALA A 14 -16.10 8.24 9.33
CA ALA A 14 -16.27 9.66 9.59
C ALA A 14 -15.60 10.55 8.54
N VAL A 15 -14.37 10.20 8.12
CA VAL A 15 -13.64 10.92 7.06
C VAL A 15 -14.34 10.78 5.71
N ILE A 16 -14.85 9.59 5.37
CA ILE A 16 -15.62 9.38 4.13
C ILE A 16 -16.89 10.23 4.13
N CYS A 17 -17.66 10.21 5.22
CA CYS A 17 -18.87 11.00 5.37
C CYS A 17 -18.60 12.50 5.25
N SER A 18 -17.57 13.02 5.92
CA SER A 18 -17.23 14.44 5.85
C SER A 18 -16.84 14.83 4.43
N THR A 19 -15.95 14.08 3.79
CA THR A 19 -15.44 14.43 2.46
C THR A 19 -16.55 14.42 1.40
N PHE A 20 -17.49 13.48 1.45
CA PHE A 20 -18.61 13.42 0.50
C PHE A 20 -19.68 14.51 0.73
N THR A 21 -19.71 15.11 1.93
CA THR A 21 -20.67 16.18 2.29
C THR A 21 -20.11 17.58 1.98
N GLU A 22 -18.79 17.74 1.95
CA GLU A 22 -18.12 19.00 1.67
C GLU A 22 -18.31 19.49 0.23
N ASP A 23 -18.26 20.81 0.02
CA ASP A 23 -18.38 21.45 -1.31
C ASP A 23 -17.37 20.94 -2.34
N ASN A 24 -16.22 20.42 -1.89
CA ASN A 24 -15.20 19.84 -2.77
C ASN A 24 -15.67 18.55 -3.46
N ALA A 25 -16.65 17.85 -2.89
CA ALA A 25 -17.26 16.66 -3.49
C ALA A 25 -17.96 16.96 -4.82
N LYS A 26 -18.21 18.23 -5.17
CA LYS A 26 -18.71 18.63 -6.49
C LYS A 26 -17.81 18.22 -7.66
N TRP A 27 -16.54 17.97 -7.39
CA TRP A 27 -15.57 17.51 -8.37
C TRP A 27 -15.35 16.00 -8.31
N PHE A 28 -16.18 15.24 -7.57
CA PHE A 28 -16.06 13.81 -7.48
C PHE A 28 -16.72 13.14 -8.68
N HIS A 29 -16.00 12.18 -9.26
CA HIS A 29 -16.54 11.23 -10.21
C HIS A 29 -17.12 10.04 -9.45
N LEU A 30 -18.44 9.93 -9.42
CA LEU A 30 -19.16 8.84 -8.76
C LEU A 30 -19.42 7.66 -9.71
N THR A 31 -19.72 7.96 -10.97
CA THR A 31 -19.92 6.96 -12.02
C THR A 31 -18.64 6.80 -12.83
N PRO A 32 -18.10 5.57 -12.97
CA PRO A 32 -16.94 5.34 -13.81
C PRO A 32 -17.29 5.38 -15.29
N PHE A 33 -16.26 5.58 -16.11
CA PHE A 33 -16.38 5.56 -17.55
C PHE A 33 -15.05 5.12 -18.17
N ARG A 34 -15.03 4.90 -19.48
CA ARG A 34 -13.82 4.53 -20.21
C ARG A 34 -13.48 5.60 -21.23
N TRP A 35 -12.19 5.88 -21.35
CA TRP A 35 -11.68 6.69 -22.46
C TRP A 35 -11.18 5.77 -23.56
N VAL A 36 -11.69 6.00 -24.77
CA VAL A 36 -11.25 5.32 -25.97
C VAL A 36 -10.73 6.35 -26.94
N TRP A 37 -9.47 6.21 -27.31
CA TRP A 37 -8.91 6.95 -28.43
C TRP A 37 -9.00 6.11 -29.69
N ARG A 38 -9.55 6.70 -30.76
CA ARG A 38 -9.62 6.05 -32.07
C ARG A 38 -8.67 6.77 -33.04
N SER A 39 -7.77 6.01 -33.64
CA SER A 39 -6.87 6.51 -34.68
C SER A 39 -7.66 6.96 -35.90
N ALA A 40 -7.48 8.22 -36.30
CA ALA A 40 -8.09 8.74 -37.53
C ALA A 40 -7.53 8.08 -38.80
N ILE A 41 -6.32 7.50 -38.73
CA ILE A 41 -5.61 6.92 -39.88
C ILE A 41 -5.92 5.42 -40.00
N THR A 42 -5.79 4.69 -38.90
CA THR A 42 -5.90 3.22 -38.90
C THR A 42 -7.27 2.72 -38.44
N GLY A 43 -8.10 3.59 -37.86
CA GLY A 43 -9.36 3.21 -37.21
C GLY A 43 -9.17 2.40 -35.92
N CYS A 44 -7.93 2.07 -35.53
CA CYS A 44 -7.65 1.29 -34.33
C CYS A 44 -8.08 2.06 -33.08
N GLU A 45 -8.73 1.34 -32.17
CA GLU A 45 -9.10 1.85 -30.85
C GLU A 45 -8.05 1.45 -29.82
N MET A 46 -7.72 2.40 -28.95
CA MET A 46 -6.84 2.19 -27.80
C MET A 46 -7.51 2.75 -26.56
N TRP A 47 -7.41 1.98 -25.48
CA TRP A 47 -7.86 2.40 -24.16
C TRP A 47 -6.88 3.42 -23.60
N LEU A 48 -7.41 4.54 -23.12
CA LEU A 48 -6.62 5.54 -22.40
C LEU A 48 -6.79 5.32 -20.90
N TYR A 49 -5.66 5.13 -20.22
CA TYR A 49 -5.60 5.02 -18.77
C TYR A 49 -5.06 6.33 -18.21
N ASP A 50 -5.87 6.99 -17.39
CA ASP A 50 -5.45 8.20 -16.70
C ASP A 50 -5.86 8.12 -15.24
N GLU A 51 -7.15 8.25 -14.96
CA GLU A 51 -7.68 8.40 -13.62
C GLU A 51 -8.15 7.07 -13.04
N LEU A 52 -8.25 6.99 -11.71
CA LEU A 52 -8.66 5.74 -11.07
C LEU A 52 -10.12 5.40 -11.43
N TYR A 53 -11.02 6.39 -11.45
CA TYR A 53 -12.41 6.23 -11.89
C TYR A 53 -12.57 5.92 -13.39
N THR A 54 -11.49 6.00 -14.20
CA THR A 54 -11.48 5.55 -15.59
C THR A 54 -10.81 4.19 -15.79
N SER A 55 -10.24 3.62 -14.72
CA SER A 55 -9.53 2.35 -14.76
C SER A 55 -10.47 1.16 -14.91
N ASP A 56 -9.95 0.07 -15.50
CA ASP A 56 -10.70 -1.19 -15.58
C ASP A 56 -10.99 -1.77 -14.19
N ALA A 57 -10.13 -1.50 -13.21
CA ALA A 57 -10.33 -1.94 -11.83
C ALA A 57 -11.58 -1.31 -11.22
N TRP A 58 -11.76 0.01 -11.37
CA TRP A 58 -12.93 0.71 -10.87
C TRP A 58 -14.19 0.29 -11.62
N ASN A 59 -14.14 0.24 -12.95
CA ASN A 59 -15.28 -0.20 -13.76
C ASN A 59 -15.76 -1.60 -13.32
N ARG A 60 -14.86 -2.57 -13.12
CA ARG A 60 -15.22 -3.91 -12.63
C ARG A 60 -15.78 -3.89 -11.20
N ALA A 61 -15.20 -3.09 -10.31
CA ALA A 61 -15.70 -2.95 -8.94
C ALA A 61 -17.11 -2.36 -8.92
N HIS A 62 -17.35 -1.32 -9.72
CA HIS A 62 -18.65 -0.68 -9.85
C HIS A 62 -19.70 -1.63 -10.47
N ASP A 63 -19.34 -2.35 -11.53
CA ASP A 63 -20.22 -3.36 -12.14
C ASP A 63 -20.60 -4.47 -11.15
N LYS A 64 -19.64 -4.90 -10.31
CA LYS A 64 -19.90 -5.90 -9.25
C LYS A 64 -20.86 -5.33 -8.21
N LEU A 65 -20.67 -4.07 -7.83
CA LEU A 65 -21.51 -3.38 -6.85
C LEU A 65 -22.96 -3.24 -7.36
N GLN A 66 -23.16 -2.80 -8.60
CA GLN A 66 -24.52 -2.67 -9.17
C GLN A 66 -25.26 -4.00 -9.29
N LYS A 67 -24.53 -5.12 -9.42
CA LYS A 67 -25.10 -6.47 -9.47
C LYS A 67 -25.41 -7.04 -8.10
N GLN A 68 -24.88 -6.45 -7.03
CA GLN A 68 -25.09 -6.93 -5.68
C GLN A 68 -26.51 -6.54 -5.21
N SER A 69 -27.28 -7.52 -4.75
CA SER A 69 -28.54 -7.24 -4.08
C SER A 69 -28.24 -6.58 -2.73
N CYS A 70 -28.66 -5.33 -2.53
CA CYS A 70 -28.56 -4.70 -1.22
C CYS A 70 -29.36 -5.50 -0.18
N SER A 71 -28.65 -6.06 0.79
CA SER A 71 -29.16 -6.78 1.98
C SER A 71 -30.29 -6.00 2.68
N ASN A 72 -30.16 -4.68 2.71
CA ASN A 72 -30.99 -3.79 3.52
C ASN A 72 -32.25 -3.27 2.81
N GLY A 73 -32.55 -3.75 1.59
CA GLY A 73 -33.72 -3.29 0.81
C GLY A 73 -33.65 -1.82 0.38
N CYS A 74 -32.49 -1.18 0.53
CA CYS A 74 -32.22 0.18 0.09
C CYS A 74 -32.35 0.28 -1.44
N LYS A 75 -33.02 1.33 -1.91
CA LYS A 75 -33.24 1.60 -3.35
C LYS A 75 -32.38 2.76 -3.87
N LEU A 76 -31.48 3.27 -3.04
CA LEU A 76 -30.57 4.35 -3.44
C LEU A 76 -29.56 3.82 -4.45
N GLU A 77 -29.09 4.69 -5.33
CA GLU A 77 -28.03 4.34 -6.25
C GLU A 77 -26.72 4.13 -5.47
N CYS A 78 -26.03 3.03 -5.80
CA CYS A 78 -24.81 2.64 -5.14
C CYS A 78 -23.60 3.24 -5.85
N VAL A 79 -22.70 3.88 -5.10
CA VAL A 79 -21.49 4.51 -5.64
C VAL A 79 -20.28 4.09 -4.84
N ILE A 80 -19.09 4.21 -5.43
CA ILE A 80 -17.84 3.81 -4.79
C ILE A 80 -17.14 5.03 -4.20
N ALA A 81 -16.70 4.93 -2.95
CA ALA A 81 -15.65 5.77 -2.39
C ALA A 81 -14.29 5.06 -2.56
N GLY A 82 -13.51 5.49 -3.55
CA GLY A 82 -12.22 4.86 -3.85
C GLY A 82 -11.14 5.36 -2.91
N LEU A 83 -10.66 4.50 -2.02
CA LEU A 83 -9.65 4.83 -1.02
C LEU A 83 -8.25 4.52 -1.53
N MET A 84 -7.36 5.51 -1.39
CA MET A 84 -5.95 5.41 -1.75
C MET A 84 -5.09 5.83 -0.55
N PHE A 85 -4.35 4.88 0.03
CA PHE A 85 -3.54 5.12 1.22
C PHE A 85 -2.07 5.38 0.89
N TRP A 86 -1.50 6.36 1.59
CA TRP A 86 -0.12 6.79 1.45
C TRP A 86 0.49 6.97 2.85
N PRO A 87 1.10 5.93 3.44
CA PRO A 87 1.94 6.13 4.61
C PRO A 87 3.27 6.75 4.20
N ASN A 88 3.81 7.64 5.01
CA ASN A 88 5.14 8.19 4.78
C ASN A 88 5.84 8.42 6.12
N ALA A 89 6.77 7.55 6.50
CA ALA A 89 7.59 7.78 7.68
C ALA A 89 8.52 8.97 7.42
N THR A 90 8.33 10.06 8.18
CA THR A 90 9.03 11.32 7.98
C THR A 90 9.79 11.72 9.23
N HIS A 91 11.06 12.08 9.06
CA HIS A 91 11.82 12.79 10.09
C HIS A 91 11.29 14.23 10.15
N LEU A 92 10.76 14.63 11.30
CA LEU A 92 10.15 15.95 11.51
C LEU A 92 11.19 17.05 11.66
N THR A 93 12.44 16.70 11.99
CA THR A 93 13.50 17.65 12.28
C THR A 93 14.78 17.28 11.54
N GLN A 94 15.46 18.27 10.94
CA GLN A 94 16.80 18.09 10.38
C GLN A 94 17.85 17.80 11.47
N PHE A 95 17.58 18.26 12.71
CA PHE A 95 18.38 18.01 13.89
C PHE A 95 17.45 17.56 15.02
N GLY A 96 17.47 16.26 15.34
CA GLY A 96 16.65 15.64 16.39
C GLY A 96 16.07 14.29 15.96
N ASP A 97 15.70 13.45 16.94
CA ASP A 97 15.15 12.11 16.72
C ASP A 97 13.61 12.10 16.56
N ALA A 98 12.99 13.28 16.41
CA ALA A 98 11.55 13.39 16.24
C ALA A 98 11.14 12.88 14.86
N SER A 99 10.43 11.75 14.83
CA SER A 99 9.86 11.15 13.63
C SER A 99 8.34 11.07 13.77
N ALA A 100 7.61 11.36 12.69
CA ALA A 100 6.19 11.06 12.57
C ALA A 100 5.98 10.03 11.47
N TRP A 101 4.94 9.22 11.64
CA TRP A 101 4.51 8.28 10.62
C TRP A 101 3.05 8.53 10.28
N PRO A 102 2.75 9.61 9.54
CA PRO A 102 1.41 9.88 9.05
C PRO A 102 0.95 8.81 8.06
N ILE A 103 -0.35 8.52 8.12
CA ILE A 103 -1.09 7.78 7.10
C ILE A 103 -2.03 8.78 6.45
N TYR A 104 -1.83 9.03 5.15
CA TYR A 104 -2.69 9.88 4.35
C TYR A 104 -3.71 9.04 3.57
N LEU A 105 -4.91 9.58 3.44
CA LEU A 105 -5.99 9.05 2.60
C LEU A 105 -6.29 10.06 1.50
N PHE A 106 -6.31 9.59 0.26
CA PHE A 106 -6.81 10.30 -0.89
C PHE A 106 -8.02 9.56 -1.48
N PHE A 107 -8.93 10.31 -2.09
CA PHE A 107 -10.08 9.76 -2.78
C PHE A 107 -9.81 9.65 -4.27
N GLY A 108 -9.83 8.42 -4.80
CA GLY A 108 -9.71 8.16 -6.22
C GLY A 108 -10.91 8.61 -7.05
N ASN A 109 -11.96 9.15 -6.41
CA ASN A 109 -13.07 9.88 -7.04
C ASN A 109 -12.63 11.25 -7.58
N GLN A 110 -11.54 11.80 -7.06
CA GLN A 110 -11.06 13.13 -7.40
C GLN A 110 -9.97 13.05 -8.49
N SER A 111 -9.91 14.04 -9.37
CA SER A 111 -8.88 14.09 -10.41
C SER A 111 -7.48 14.33 -9.83
N LYS A 112 -6.45 13.78 -10.47
CA LYS A 112 -5.04 14.04 -10.13
C LYS A 112 -4.72 15.52 -10.13
N TYR A 113 -5.29 16.27 -11.09
CA TYR A 113 -5.07 17.71 -11.19
C TYR A 113 -5.52 18.41 -9.91
N THR A 114 -6.72 18.10 -9.41
CA THR A 114 -7.21 18.68 -8.16
C THR A 114 -6.38 18.23 -6.96
N CYS A 115 -5.97 16.97 -6.91
CA CYS A 115 -5.07 16.46 -5.87
C CYS A 115 -3.69 17.15 -5.88
N ALA A 116 -3.21 17.58 -7.05
CA ALA A 116 -1.94 18.29 -7.19
C ALA A 116 -2.05 19.79 -6.88
N CYS A 117 -3.23 20.40 -7.07
CA CYS A 117 -3.43 21.84 -6.93
C CYS A 117 -3.88 22.30 -5.53
N LEU A 118 -4.48 21.43 -4.70
CA LEU A 118 -5.13 21.84 -3.45
C LEU A 118 -4.67 21.00 -2.24
N SER A 119 -4.40 21.68 -1.13
CA SER A 119 -4.08 21.06 0.17
C SER A 119 -5.27 20.38 0.86
N SER A 120 -6.47 20.41 0.27
CA SER A 120 -7.71 19.82 0.84
C SER A 120 -8.06 18.42 0.31
N ALA A 121 -7.32 17.90 -0.67
CA ALA A 121 -7.55 16.54 -1.21
C ALA A 121 -6.86 15.43 -0.39
N CYS A 122 -5.93 15.82 0.49
CA CYS A 122 -5.14 14.93 1.32
C CYS A 122 -5.69 14.92 2.74
N HIS A 123 -6.13 13.76 3.21
CA HIS A 123 -6.69 13.60 4.55
C HIS A 123 -5.69 12.83 5.44
N PRO A 124 -5.00 13.48 6.39
CA PRO A 124 -4.21 12.74 7.38
C PRO A 124 -5.17 12.01 8.33
N ILE A 125 -5.22 10.68 8.22
CA ILE A 125 -6.19 9.87 8.98
C ILE A 125 -5.60 9.27 10.25
N ALA A 126 -4.28 9.15 10.34
CA ALA A 126 -3.62 8.63 11.52
C ALA A 126 -2.15 9.05 11.59
N PHE A 127 -1.63 9.05 12.81
CA PHE A 127 -0.19 9.14 13.11
C PHE A 127 0.20 7.87 13.85
N MET A 128 0.90 6.98 13.16
CA MET A 128 1.35 5.71 13.72
C MET A 128 2.46 5.98 14.76
N PRO A 129 2.32 5.46 16.00
CA PRO A 129 3.37 5.61 17.00
C PRO A 129 4.57 4.75 16.62
N THR A 130 5.75 5.15 17.09
CA THR A 130 6.96 4.32 17.02
C THR A 130 7.14 3.54 18.32
N LEU A 131 7.90 2.45 18.28
CA LEU A 131 8.24 1.73 19.51
C LEU A 131 9.12 2.63 20.40
N PRO A 132 8.71 2.92 21.65
CA PRO A 132 9.47 3.79 22.52
C PRO A 132 10.75 3.10 22.99
N PRO A 133 11.83 3.85 23.30
CA PRO A 133 13.10 3.29 23.78
C PRO A 133 12.96 2.39 25.02
N SER A 134 11.95 2.66 25.85
CA SER A 134 11.62 1.86 27.05
C SER A 134 11.27 0.40 26.75
N ILE A 135 10.99 0.04 25.50
CA ILE A 135 10.77 -1.36 25.11
C ILE A 135 12.03 -2.22 25.34
N ALA A 136 13.23 -1.66 25.14
CA ALA A 136 14.47 -2.39 25.37
C ALA A 136 14.65 -2.72 26.86
N GLU A 137 14.32 -1.77 27.74
CA GLU A 137 14.31 -1.98 29.20
C GLU A 137 13.24 -2.98 29.62
N PHE A 138 12.09 -3.01 28.93
CA PHE A 138 11.06 -4.00 29.19
C PHE A 138 11.50 -5.40 28.80
N ILE A 139 12.08 -5.58 27.60
CA ILE A 139 12.53 -6.89 27.10
C ILE A 139 13.66 -7.46 27.97
N SER A 140 14.59 -6.61 28.43
CA SER A 140 15.74 -7.04 29.23
C SER A 140 15.35 -7.69 30.57
N LYS A 141 14.16 -7.39 31.10
CA LYS A 141 13.61 -8.04 32.30
C LYS A 141 13.31 -9.53 32.10
N PHE A 142 13.06 -9.95 30.86
CA PHE A 142 12.64 -11.32 30.52
C PHE A 142 13.74 -12.14 29.84
N THR A 143 14.81 -11.51 29.36
CA THR A 143 15.85 -12.18 28.57
C THR A 143 17.24 -11.65 28.90
N LYS A 144 18.18 -12.57 29.15
CA LYS A 144 19.60 -12.25 29.41
C LYS A 144 20.43 -12.00 28.14
N LYS A 145 19.86 -12.20 26.95
CA LYS A 145 20.54 -11.93 25.67
C LYS A 145 20.71 -10.42 25.48
N LYS A 146 21.85 -9.99 24.94
CA LYS A 146 22.14 -8.57 24.70
C LYS A 146 21.55 -8.01 23.40
N ASN A 147 21.21 -8.89 22.44
CA ASN A 147 20.62 -8.49 21.16
C ASN A 147 19.12 -8.85 21.15
N TYR A 148 18.28 -7.85 20.91
CA TYR A 148 16.81 -7.96 20.84
C TYR A 148 16.25 -7.60 19.46
N ASP A 149 17.09 -7.49 18.43
CA ASP A 149 16.73 -6.94 17.12
C ASP A 149 15.57 -7.73 16.48
N ASP A 150 15.57 -9.06 16.61
CA ASP A 150 14.50 -9.91 16.09
C ASP A 150 13.16 -9.67 16.81
N ILE A 151 13.19 -9.44 18.12
CA ILE A 151 11.99 -9.15 18.91
C ILE A 151 11.48 -7.75 18.57
N ILE A 152 12.37 -6.77 18.49
CA ILE A 152 12.01 -5.39 18.14
C ILE A 152 11.42 -5.34 16.73
N ALA A 153 12.02 -6.03 15.76
CA ALA A 153 11.51 -6.12 14.39
C ALA A 153 10.10 -6.74 14.36
N HIS A 154 9.91 -7.84 15.08
CA HIS A 154 8.60 -8.47 15.23
C HIS A 154 7.58 -7.54 15.88
N CYS A 155 7.95 -6.85 16.97
CA CYS A 155 7.07 -5.86 17.61
C CYS A 155 6.71 -4.68 16.69
N LYS A 156 7.60 -4.26 15.77
CA LYS A 156 7.28 -3.22 14.77
C LYS A 156 6.23 -3.69 13.79
N GLN A 157 6.33 -4.95 13.33
CA GLN A 157 5.34 -5.58 12.45
C GLN A 157 3.98 -5.71 13.14
N GLU A 158 3.97 -6.19 14.38
CA GLU A 158 2.75 -6.30 15.19
C GLU A 158 2.13 -4.92 15.47
N LEU A 159 2.94 -3.89 15.72
CA LEU A 159 2.44 -2.52 15.91
C LEU A 159 1.77 -1.98 14.65
N PHE A 160 2.42 -2.14 13.49
CA PHE A 160 1.89 -1.69 12.20
C PHE A 160 0.51 -2.30 11.92
N HIS A 161 0.39 -3.63 12.03
CA HIS A 161 -0.89 -4.32 11.83
C HIS A 161 -1.89 -4.05 12.96
N GLY A 162 -1.42 -3.85 14.19
CA GLY A 162 -2.25 -3.42 15.31
C GLY A 162 -2.92 -2.08 15.05
N VAL A 163 -2.20 -1.09 14.50
CA VAL A 163 -2.78 0.20 14.11
C VAL A 163 -3.78 0.04 12.98
N TRP A 164 -3.47 -0.74 11.94
CA TRP A 164 -4.45 -1.00 10.87
C TRP A 164 -5.70 -1.73 11.37
N ARG A 165 -5.59 -2.60 12.37
CA ARG A 165 -6.75 -3.25 13.00
C ARG A 165 -7.64 -2.24 13.75
N VAL A 166 -7.06 -1.15 14.27
CA VAL A 166 -7.85 -0.05 14.87
C VAL A 166 -8.52 0.81 13.79
N LEU A 167 -7.85 1.05 12.65
CA LEU A 167 -8.41 1.84 11.55
C LEU A 167 -9.49 1.09 10.77
N LEU A 168 -9.32 -0.22 10.60
CA LEU A 168 -10.27 -1.14 9.97
C LEU A 168 -11.26 -1.66 11.03
N ASP A 169 -11.95 -0.73 11.70
CA ASP A 169 -12.91 -1.03 12.75
C ASP A 169 -14.19 -1.70 12.21
N GLU A 170 -15.07 -2.12 13.13
CA GLU A 170 -16.31 -2.80 12.80
C GLU A 170 -17.23 -1.93 11.93
N GLU A 171 -17.28 -0.62 12.20
CA GLU A 171 -18.05 0.34 11.40
C GLU A 171 -17.56 0.40 9.95
N PHE A 172 -16.23 0.42 9.74
CA PHE A 172 -15.67 0.34 8.39
C PHE A 172 -15.98 -0.99 7.69
N VAL A 173 -15.96 -2.11 8.42
CA VAL A 173 -16.30 -3.43 7.87
C VAL A 173 -17.77 -3.49 7.45
N GLU A 174 -18.68 -2.94 8.26
CA GLU A 174 -20.10 -2.83 7.93
C GLU A 174 -20.31 -1.93 6.71
N ALA A 175 -19.63 -0.78 6.66
CA ALA A 175 -19.65 0.11 5.50
C ALA A 175 -19.19 -0.57 4.20
N ASN A 176 -18.23 -1.49 4.24
CA ASN A 176 -17.81 -2.26 3.06
C ASN A 176 -18.86 -3.30 2.62
N LYS A 177 -19.66 -3.83 3.55
CA LYS A 177 -20.69 -4.85 3.27
C LYS A 177 -21.98 -4.23 2.75
N ASP A 178 -22.44 -3.20 3.44
CA ASP A 178 -23.79 -2.65 3.29
C ASP A 178 -23.79 -1.22 2.76
N GLY A 179 -22.63 -0.56 2.65
CA GLY A 179 -22.53 0.83 2.23
C GLY A 179 -22.99 1.82 3.30
N ILE A 180 -22.67 3.09 3.08
CA ILE A 180 -23.01 4.21 3.98
C ILE A 180 -24.00 5.10 3.24
N VAL A 181 -25.16 5.39 3.84
CA VAL A 181 -26.09 6.36 3.25
C VAL A 181 -25.62 7.77 3.56
N ILE A 182 -25.16 8.48 2.54
CA ILE A 182 -24.62 9.84 2.68
C ILE A 182 -25.46 10.79 1.82
N ARG A 183 -25.85 11.93 2.41
CA ARG A 183 -26.38 13.07 1.65
C ARG A 183 -25.19 13.90 1.18
N CYS A 184 -24.92 13.87 -0.12
CA CYS A 184 -23.79 14.57 -0.71
C CYS A 184 -24.01 16.09 -0.79
N TYR A 185 -22.97 16.81 -1.22
CA TYR A 185 -22.96 18.27 -1.35
C TYR A 185 -24.15 18.82 -2.18
N ASP A 186 -24.66 18.05 -3.14
CA ASP A 186 -25.77 18.39 -4.03
C ASP A 186 -27.15 18.14 -3.40
N GLY A 187 -27.20 17.62 -2.18
CA GLY A 187 -28.41 17.23 -1.47
C GLY A 187 -28.96 15.86 -1.86
N VAL A 188 -28.33 15.14 -2.80
CA VAL A 188 -28.73 13.80 -3.22
C VAL A 188 -28.18 12.76 -2.25
N CYS A 189 -29.02 11.79 -1.88
CA CYS A 189 -28.60 10.68 -1.04
C CYS A 189 -28.08 9.53 -1.89
N TRP A 190 -26.87 9.08 -1.59
CA TRP A 190 -26.21 7.95 -2.24
C TRP A 190 -25.90 6.87 -1.22
N GLN A 191 -25.85 5.62 -1.68
CA GLN A 191 -25.31 4.52 -0.88
C GLN A 191 -23.84 4.31 -1.26
N VAL A 192 -22.94 4.81 -0.42
CA VAL A 192 -21.51 4.91 -0.71
C VAL A 192 -20.77 3.71 -0.14
N PHE A 193 -20.09 2.96 -1.00
CA PHE A 193 -19.30 1.79 -0.63
C PHE A 193 -17.80 2.14 -0.62
N PRO A 194 -17.12 2.07 0.54
CA PRO A 194 -15.68 2.21 0.60
C PRO A 194 -15.00 1.07 -0.16
N CYS A 195 -14.03 1.38 -1.00
CA CYS A 195 -13.23 0.39 -1.73
C CYS A 195 -11.77 0.80 -1.71
N ILE A 196 -10.90 -0.03 -1.13
CA ILE A 196 -9.45 0.22 -1.14
C ILE A 196 -8.89 -0.20 -2.49
N PHE A 197 -8.36 0.76 -3.25
CA PHE A 197 -7.76 0.48 -4.55
C PHE A 197 -6.24 0.47 -4.50
N THR A 198 -5.64 1.41 -3.76
CA THR A 198 -4.20 1.59 -3.78
C THR A 198 -3.64 1.82 -2.39
N TYR A 199 -2.45 1.30 -2.20
CA TYR A 199 -1.57 1.53 -1.07
C TYR A 199 -0.19 1.83 -1.62
N ALA A 200 0.15 3.12 -1.70
CA ALA A 200 1.41 3.60 -2.26
C ALA A 200 2.37 3.91 -1.11
N ALA A 201 3.47 3.18 -1.06
CA ALA A 201 4.52 3.38 -0.07
C ALA A 201 5.88 3.00 -0.66
N ASP A 202 6.97 3.34 0.01
CA ASP A 202 8.29 2.84 -0.32
C ASP A 202 8.48 1.37 0.14
N TYR A 203 9.65 0.81 -0.16
CA TYR A 203 9.86 -0.63 -0.01
C TYR A 203 9.73 -1.16 1.43
N PRO A 204 10.31 -0.54 2.48
CA PRO A 204 10.18 -1.05 3.85
C PRO A 204 8.72 -1.07 4.33
N GLU A 205 7.94 -0.06 3.98
CA GLU A 205 6.52 0.08 4.29
C GLU A 205 5.69 -0.97 3.55
N LYS A 206 6.01 -1.24 2.27
CA LYS A 206 5.42 -2.33 1.50
C LYS A 206 5.70 -3.70 2.10
N VAL A 207 6.92 -3.91 2.60
CA VAL A 207 7.31 -5.15 3.28
C VAL A 207 6.47 -5.37 4.53
N LEU A 208 6.19 -4.31 5.30
CA LEU A 208 5.29 -4.36 6.44
C LEU A 208 3.86 -4.69 6.01
N LEU A 209 3.30 -3.94 5.05
CA LEU A 209 1.95 -4.18 4.53
C LEU A 209 1.76 -5.61 3.99
N ALA A 210 2.72 -6.10 3.22
CA ALA A 210 2.65 -7.42 2.58
C ALA A 210 3.02 -8.57 3.53
N THR A 211 3.43 -8.29 4.77
CA THR A 211 3.90 -9.28 5.74
C THR A 211 5.00 -10.19 5.18
N ILE A 212 5.97 -9.60 4.49
CA ILE A 212 7.14 -10.30 3.94
C ILE A 212 8.43 -9.89 4.67
N ARG A 213 9.54 -10.58 4.37
CA ARG A 213 10.86 -10.29 4.91
C ARG A 213 11.54 -9.21 4.09
N ASP A 214 12.10 -8.22 4.79
CA ASP A 214 12.98 -7.24 4.16
C ASP A 214 14.15 -7.96 3.47
N LYS A 215 14.31 -7.68 2.16
CA LYS A 215 15.31 -8.29 1.27
C LYS A 215 15.42 -9.82 1.39
N GLY A 216 14.28 -10.49 1.59
CA GLY A 216 14.18 -11.95 1.66
C GLY A 216 14.57 -12.65 0.35
N ASN A 217 14.39 -13.97 0.31
CA ASN A 217 14.62 -14.77 -0.89
C ASN A 217 13.64 -14.38 -2.02
N PHE A 218 12.44 -13.96 -1.64
CA PHE A 218 11.35 -13.49 -2.49
C PHE A 218 10.96 -12.08 -2.02
N PRO A 219 11.72 -11.04 -2.40
CA PRO A 219 11.56 -9.71 -1.81
C PRO A 219 10.42 -8.89 -2.44
N CYS A 220 9.82 -9.34 -3.55
CA CYS A 220 8.76 -8.59 -4.20
C CYS A 220 7.43 -8.76 -3.46
N PRO A 221 6.70 -7.69 -3.11
CA PRO A 221 5.39 -7.80 -2.48
C PRO A 221 4.31 -8.34 -3.43
N TRP A 222 4.54 -8.33 -4.74
CA TRP A 222 3.58 -8.82 -5.74
C TRP A 222 3.82 -10.26 -6.19
N CYS A 223 5.08 -10.69 -6.28
CA CYS A 223 5.41 -11.97 -6.90
C CYS A 223 6.50 -12.74 -6.15
N LEU A 224 6.46 -14.06 -6.30
CA LEU A 224 7.40 -15.02 -5.73
C LEU A 224 8.57 -15.29 -6.68
N ILE A 225 9.14 -14.22 -7.25
CA ILE A 225 10.39 -14.32 -8.01
C ILE A 225 11.57 -14.32 -7.03
N ALA A 226 12.40 -15.35 -7.13
CA ALA A 226 13.57 -15.47 -6.27
C ALA A 226 14.60 -14.40 -6.63
N LYS A 227 15.33 -13.92 -5.62
CA LYS A 227 16.36 -12.90 -5.78
C LYS A 227 17.48 -13.33 -6.75
N GLU A 228 17.77 -14.62 -6.83
CA GLU A 228 18.75 -15.19 -7.77
C GLU A 228 18.32 -15.05 -9.25
N ASP A 229 17.01 -14.96 -9.50
CA ASP A 229 16.45 -14.80 -10.84
C ASP A 229 16.38 -13.33 -11.30
N PHE A 230 16.89 -12.38 -10.50
CA PHE A 230 16.77 -10.94 -10.83
C PHE A 230 17.59 -10.54 -12.06
N SER A 231 18.57 -11.34 -12.46
CA SER A 231 19.27 -11.16 -13.74
C SER A 231 18.36 -11.41 -14.94
N CYS A 232 17.23 -12.09 -14.76
CA CYS A 232 16.28 -12.43 -15.82
C CYS A 232 15.17 -11.37 -16.00
N LEU A 233 15.19 -10.28 -15.23
CA LEU A 233 14.13 -9.27 -15.30
C LEU A 233 14.03 -8.68 -16.72
N GLY A 234 12.80 -8.51 -17.21
CA GLY A 234 12.54 -8.01 -18.56
C GLY A 234 12.50 -9.07 -19.66
N LEU A 235 12.86 -10.32 -19.37
CA LEU A 235 12.64 -11.44 -20.30
C LEU A 235 11.15 -11.80 -20.38
N GLN A 236 10.71 -12.38 -21.50
CA GLN A 236 9.33 -12.90 -21.63
C GLN A 236 9.01 -13.96 -20.56
N SER A 237 10.01 -14.74 -20.14
CA SER A 237 9.90 -15.69 -19.05
C SER A 237 9.68 -15.01 -17.69
N ASP A 238 10.34 -13.88 -17.43
CA ASP A 238 10.09 -13.05 -16.24
C ASP A 238 8.66 -12.50 -16.25
N ALA A 239 8.24 -11.89 -17.36
CA ALA A 239 6.87 -11.37 -17.50
C ALA A 239 5.83 -12.45 -17.19
N SER A 240 5.98 -13.64 -17.78
CA SER A 240 5.08 -14.79 -17.53
C SER A 240 5.12 -15.26 -16.07
N ARG A 241 6.31 -15.27 -15.44
CA ARG A 241 6.49 -15.66 -14.03
C ARG A 241 5.81 -14.69 -13.06
N ARG A 242 5.84 -13.38 -13.33
CA ARG A 242 5.20 -12.36 -12.48
C ARG A 242 3.68 -12.55 -12.39
N PHE A 243 3.04 -12.98 -13.46
CA PHE A 243 1.59 -13.23 -13.50
C PHE A 243 1.19 -14.61 -12.97
N THR A 244 2.09 -15.59 -12.99
CA THR A 244 1.79 -16.97 -12.55
C THR A 244 2.20 -17.25 -11.12
N LYS A 245 3.24 -16.56 -10.61
CA LYS A 245 3.77 -16.71 -9.26
C LYS A 245 3.47 -15.48 -8.42
N ILE A 246 2.19 -15.21 -8.19
CA ILE A 246 1.74 -14.07 -7.38
C ILE A 246 1.89 -14.41 -5.88
N CYS A 247 2.20 -13.42 -5.06
CA CYS A 247 2.22 -13.57 -3.61
C CYS A 247 0.83 -13.95 -3.07
N GLN A 248 0.79 -14.76 -2.02
CA GLN A 248 -0.44 -15.24 -1.41
C GLN A 248 -0.34 -15.20 0.10
N TYR A 249 -1.49 -15.01 0.75
CA TYR A 249 -1.59 -14.97 2.19
C TYR A 249 -1.76 -16.38 2.75
N PHE A 250 -0.66 -16.97 3.23
CA PHE A 250 -0.62 -18.35 3.72
C PHE A 250 -0.95 -18.43 5.22
N LEU A 251 -2.24 -18.30 5.56
CA LEU A 251 -2.71 -18.26 6.96
C LEU A 251 -2.24 -19.47 7.78
N ASP A 252 -2.30 -20.69 7.25
CA ASP A 252 -1.90 -21.90 7.98
C ASP A 252 -0.42 -21.89 8.38
N GLN A 253 0.44 -21.42 7.47
CA GLN A 253 1.89 -21.30 7.71
C GLN A 253 2.19 -20.25 8.78
N ILE A 254 1.51 -19.10 8.69
CA ILE A 254 1.63 -18.00 9.66
C ILE A 254 1.14 -18.47 11.03
N LEU A 255 -0.01 -19.14 11.09
CA LEU A 255 -0.60 -19.67 12.32
C LEU A 255 0.30 -20.74 12.97
N ALA A 256 0.91 -21.63 12.19
CA ALA A 256 1.86 -22.62 12.69
C ALA A 256 3.11 -21.95 13.30
N ALA A 257 3.70 -20.98 12.58
CA ALA A 257 4.85 -20.23 13.07
C ALA A 257 4.52 -19.39 14.31
N HIS A 258 3.38 -18.71 14.31
CA HIS A 258 2.90 -17.91 15.44
C HIS A 258 2.66 -18.79 16.67
N ASN A 259 2.01 -19.95 16.53
CA ASN A 259 1.84 -20.90 17.62
C ASN A 259 3.18 -21.41 18.17
N ALA A 260 4.15 -21.70 17.30
CA ALA A 260 5.49 -22.10 17.73
C ALA A 260 6.17 -21.01 18.58
N ILE A 261 6.02 -19.74 18.21
CA ILE A 261 6.61 -18.61 18.94
C ILE A 261 5.87 -18.37 20.27
N TYR A 262 4.56 -18.12 20.21
CA TYR A 262 3.80 -17.62 21.35
C TYR A 262 3.34 -18.70 22.33
N ARG A 263 3.02 -19.92 21.85
CA ARG A 263 2.57 -21.02 22.72
C ARG A 263 3.72 -21.93 23.15
N LEU A 264 4.66 -22.21 22.25
CA LEU A 264 5.76 -23.14 22.51
C LEU A 264 7.08 -22.46 22.88
N GLY A 265 7.13 -21.12 22.93
CA GLY A 265 8.30 -20.35 23.33
C GLY A 265 9.50 -20.50 22.39
N ARG A 266 9.28 -20.83 21.12
CA ARG A 266 10.37 -20.96 20.14
C ARG A 266 10.88 -19.57 19.73
N PRO A 267 12.19 -19.40 19.48
CA PRO A 267 12.73 -18.14 18.98
C PRO A 267 12.09 -17.74 17.63
N ILE A 268 11.89 -16.43 17.40
CA ILE A 268 11.26 -15.88 16.19
C ILE A 268 12.00 -16.33 14.92
N LYS A 269 13.33 -16.20 14.88
CA LYS A 269 14.20 -16.76 13.82
C LYS A 269 14.70 -18.18 14.14
N GLY A 270 13.93 -18.94 14.90
CA GLY A 270 14.24 -20.31 15.25
C GLY A 270 13.96 -21.29 14.11
N VAL A 271 14.53 -22.49 14.19
CA VAL A 271 14.40 -23.54 13.16
C VAL A 271 12.93 -23.82 12.80
N ILE A 272 12.04 -23.87 13.80
CA ILE A 272 10.63 -24.23 13.58
C ILE A 272 9.86 -23.11 12.85
N PRO A 273 9.81 -21.84 13.33
CA PRO A 273 9.17 -20.78 12.54
C PRO A 273 9.78 -20.57 11.15
N GLU A 274 11.11 -20.66 11.03
CA GLU A 274 11.80 -20.53 9.75
C GLU A 274 11.40 -21.62 8.75
N HIS A 275 11.17 -22.86 9.21
CA HIS A 275 10.72 -23.96 8.35
C HIS A 275 9.44 -23.63 7.59
N TYR A 276 8.48 -22.98 8.25
CA TYR A 276 7.19 -22.59 7.66
C TYR A 276 7.30 -21.34 6.79
N LEU A 277 8.10 -20.34 7.21
CA LEU A 277 8.02 -18.99 6.64
C LEU A 277 9.09 -18.68 5.59
N LYS A 278 10.30 -19.25 5.71
CA LYS A 278 11.45 -18.86 4.89
C LYS A 278 11.26 -19.18 3.41
N VAL A 279 10.53 -20.25 3.11
CA VAL A 279 10.25 -20.71 1.74
C VAL A 279 9.48 -19.67 0.93
N PHE A 280 8.68 -18.83 1.60
CA PHE A 280 7.88 -17.77 0.95
C PHE A 280 8.32 -16.37 1.35
N SER A 281 9.44 -16.25 2.08
CA SER A 281 9.89 -14.98 2.68
C SER A 281 8.82 -14.30 3.53
N LEU A 282 8.01 -15.06 4.25
CA LEU A 282 6.99 -14.53 5.15
C LEU A 282 7.56 -14.18 6.53
N VAL A 283 6.80 -13.40 7.29
CA VAL A 283 7.06 -13.11 8.71
C VAL A 283 5.93 -13.68 9.58
N PRO A 284 6.17 -13.96 10.88
CA PRO A 284 5.18 -14.58 11.76
C PRO A 284 4.12 -13.58 12.29
N THR A 285 3.64 -12.68 11.43
CA THR A 285 2.66 -11.64 11.76
C THR A 285 1.39 -11.83 10.93
N PHE A 286 0.24 -11.69 11.58
CA PHE A 286 -1.05 -11.72 10.93
C PHE A 286 -1.32 -10.43 10.17
N ASN A 287 -1.95 -10.52 9.00
CA ASN A 287 -2.17 -9.36 8.15
C ASN A 287 -3.58 -8.82 8.34
N SER A 288 -3.70 -7.66 9.00
CA SER A 288 -5.01 -7.05 9.30
C SER A 288 -5.89 -6.85 8.06
N PHE A 289 -5.34 -6.53 6.88
CA PHE A 289 -6.14 -6.38 5.67
C PHE A 289 -6.66 -7.73 5.18
N ALA A 290 -5.80 -8.74 5.13
CA ALA A 290 -6.20 -10.08 4.69
C ALA A 290 -7.21 -10.73 5.65
N ASP A 291 -7.00 -10.56 6.96
CA ASP A 291 -7.90 -11.15 7.97
C ASP A 291 -9.27 -10.47 8.01
N ILE A 292 -9.31 -9.12 7.94
CA ILE A 292 -10.54 -8.33 8.12
C ILE A 292 -11.31 -8.18 6.79
N LEU A 293 -10.60 -7.84 5.71
CA LEU A 293 -11.21 -7.51 4.42
C LEU A 293 -11.06 -8.63 3.39
N GLY A 294 -10.18 -9.62 3.60
CA GLY A 294 -10.09 -10.81 2.76
C GLY A 294 -11.40 -11.58 2.61
N PRO A 295 -12.19 -11.79 3.69
CA PRO A 295 -13.53 -12.38 3.58
C PRO A 295 -14.51 -11.55 2.73
N LEU A 296 -14.28 -10.25 2.57
CA LEU A 296 -15.05 -9.35 1.70
C LEU A 296 -14.53 -9.35 0.25
N GLY A 297 -13.46 -10.10 -0.03
CA GLY A 297 -12.86 -10.25 -1.34
C GLY A 297 -11.69 -9.31 -1.63
N LEU A 298 -11.13 -8.62 -0.63
CA LEU A 298 -9.91 -7.84 -0.81
C LEU A 298 -8.67 -8.75 -0.84
N ASP A 299 -7.89 -8.66 -1.91
CA ASP A 299 -6.54 -9.21 -1.94
C ASP A 299 -5.53 -8.10 -1.59
N VAL A 300 -4.85 -8.23 -0.45
CA VAL A 300 -3.86 -7.25 0.04
C VAL A 300 -2.70 -7.04 -0.94
N TYR A 301 -2.32 -8.06 -1.72
CA TYR A 301 -1.21 -7.93 -2.66
C TYR A 301 -1.62 -7.11 -3.89
N SER A 302 -2.90 -7.10 -4.23
CA SER A 302 -3.44 -6.37 -5.38
C SER A 302 -3.49 -4.85 -5.20
N ILE A 303 -3.53 -4.37 -3.95
CA ILE A 303 -3.59 -2.93 -3.64
C ILE A 303 -2.20 -2.30 -3.50
N VAL A 304 -1.13 -3.09 -3.36
CA VAL A 304 0.22 -2.55 -3.20
C VAL A 304 0.64 -1.86 -4.49
N MET A 305 0.89 -0.56 -4.52
CA MET A 305 1.22 0.14 -5.77
C MET A 305 2.66 0.61 -5.80
N VAL A 306 3.29 0.56 -6.98
CA VAL A 306 4.63 1.11 -7.22
C VAL A 306 4.57 2.62 -7.04
N ASP A 307 5.42 3.15 -6.15
CA ASP A 307 5.61 4.58 -6.01
C ASP A 307 6.84 4.97 -6.83
N LEU A 308 6.63 5.43 -8.06
CA LEU A 308 7.73 5.82 -8.94
C LEU A 308 8.55 6.99 -8.38
N LEU A 309 7.97 7.85 -7.53
CA LEU A 309 8.71 8.96 -6.94
C LEU A 309 9.73 8.42 -5.93
N HIS A 310 9.27 7.60 -4.98
CA HIS A 310 10.13 7.03 -3.95
C HIS A 310 11.08 5.96 -4.50
N GLU A 311 10.58 5.05 -5.34
CA GLU A 311 11.39 3.95 -5.87
C GLU A 311 12.38 4.42 -6.94
N PHE A 312 11.91 5.19 -7.92
CA PHE A 312 12.78 5.64 -9.01
C PHE A 312 13.53 6.93 -8.63
N LYS A 313 12.84 8.04 -8.35
CA LYS A 313 13.52 9.35 -8.22
C LYS A 313 14.44 9.45 -7.00
N LEU A 314 14.03 8.94 -5.84
CA LEU A 314 14.81 9.07 -4.60
C LEU A 314 15.84 7.92 -4.40
N GLY A 315 15.53 6.70 -4.83
CA GLY A 315 16.36 5.52 -4.54
C GLY A 315 17.24 5.01 -5.69
N ILE A 316 16.70 4.89 -6.90
CA ILE A 316 17.32 4.08 -7.96
C ILE A 316 17.84 4.91 -9.14
N PHE A 317 17.20 6.05 -9.45
CA PHE A 317 17.51 6.88 -10.61
C PHE A 317 18.97 7.29 -10.62
N LYS A 318 19.52 7.73 -9.49
CA LYS A 318 20.94 8.11 -9.40
C LYS A 318 21.88 6.97 -9.81
N SER A 319 21.57 5.74 -9.40
CA SER A 319 22.37 4.55 -9.72
C SER A 319 22.22 4.16 -11.19
N VAL A 320 21.00 4.17 -11.72
CA VAL A 320 20.70 3.88 -13.14
C VAL A 320 21.33 4.95 -14.04
N PHE A 321 21.11 6.22 -13.74
CA PHE A 321 21.66 7.35 -14.47
C PHE A 321 23.20 7.31 -14.47
N ARG A 322 23.83 7.04 -13.33
CA ARG A 322 25.29 6.82 -13.26
C ARG A 322 25.75 5.66 -14.14
N HIS A 323 25.00 4.57 -14.21
CA HIS A 323 25.34 3.44 -15.09
C HIS A 323 25.21 3.82 -16.57
N LEU A 324 24.13 4.51 -16.96
CA LEU A 324 23.91 5.02 -18.31
C LEU A 324 25.02 5.98 -18.74
N LEU A 325 25.48 6.87 -17.86
CA LEU A 325 26.61 7.77 -18.12
C LEU A 325 27.91 7.00 -18.38
N ARG A 326 28.16 5.92 -17.63
CA ARG A 326 29.33 5.05 -17.88
C ARG A 326 29.25 4.37 -19.24
N LEU A 327 28.06 3.91 -19.66
CA LEU A 327 27.86 3.32 -20.98
C LEU A 327 28.10 4.36 -22.10
N LEU A 328 27.56 5.57 -21.97
CA LEU A 328 27.81 6.67 -22.91
C LEU A 328 29.30 6.99 -23.01
N TYR A 329 29.98 7.14 -21.88
CA TYR A 329 31.42 7.39 -21.84
C TYR A 329 32.24 6.27 -22.52
N MET A 330 31.83 5.00 -22.36
CA MET A 330 32.49 3.88 -23.04
C MET A 330 32.26 3.86 -24.55
N ILE A 331 31.11 4.34 -25.03
CA ILE A 331 30.83 4.45 -26.47
C ILE A 331 31.67 5.57 -27.08
N HIS A 332 31.60 6.77 -26.52
CA HIS A 332 32.43 7.90 -26.90
C HIS A 332 32.46 8.97 -25.80
N PRO A 333 33.63 9.39 -25.30
CA PRO A 333 33.73 10.38 -24.21
C PRO A 333 32.94 11.67 -24.45
N ASP A 334 32.91 12.15 -25.71
CA ASP A 334 32.23 13.41 -26.07
C ASP A 334 30.70 13.34 -26.01
N THR A 335 30.09 12.14 -25.97
CA THR A 335 28.62 12.01 -25.85
C THR A 335 28.11 12.48 -24.49
N VAL A 336 28.93 12.43 -23.45
CA VAL A 336 28.60 13.01 -22.13
C VAL A 336 28.60 14.54 -22.20
N ILE A 337 29.48 15.14 -23.00
CA ILE A 337 29.54 16.59 -23.21
C ILE A 337 28.27 17.06 -23.93
N GLN A 338 27.85 16.36 -24.98
CA GLN A 338 26.60 16.65 -25.69
C GLN A 338 25.36 16.53 -24.78
N LEU A 339 25.32 15.53 -23.91
CA LEU A 339 24.25 15.37 -22.93
C LEU A 339 24.21 16.56 -21.95
N ASN A 340 25.38 16.98 -21.46
CA ASN A 340 25.50 18.11 -20.55
C ASN A 340 25.08 19.43 -21.22
N GLU A 341 25.44 19.64 -22.49
CA GLU A 341 25.03 20.81 -23.28
C GLU A 341 23.52 20.83 -23.54
N GLN A 342 22.90 19.69 -23.81
CA GLN A 342 21.47 19.60 -24.13
C GLN A 342 20.56 19.83 -22.93
N TYR A 343 20.97 19.43 -21.73
CA TYR A 343 20.14 19.45 -20.53
C TYR A 343 20.66 20.39 -19.43
N GLU A 344 21.73 21.15 -19.69
CA GLU A 344 22.40 22.04 -18.73
C GLU A 344 22.78 21.35 -17.41
N VAL A 345 23.00 20.04 -17.46
CA VAL A 345 23.37 19.26 -16.27
C VAL A 345 24.88 19.29 -16.15
N PHE A 346 25.40 20.03 -15.16
CA PHE A 346 26.79 19.87 -14.74
C PHE A 346 26.91 18.57 -13.94
N ILE A 347 27.22 17.47 -14.63
CA ILE A 347 27.44 16.13 -14.05
C ILE A 347 28.84 16.02 -13.46
#